data_AF-A0A251RSN0-F1
#
_entry.id   AF-A0A251RSN0-F1
#
_cell.length_a   1.000
_cell.length_b   1.000
_cell.length_c   1.000
_cell.angle_alpha   90.00
_cell.angle_beta   90.00
_cell.angle_gamma   90.00
#
_symmetry.space_group_name_H-M   'P 1'
#
loop_
_entity.id
_entity.type
_entity.pdbx_description
1 polymer ?
#
loop_
_entity_poly.entity_id
_entity_poly.type
_entity_poly.pdbx_seq_one_letter_code
_entity_poly.pdbx_strand_id
1 'polypeptide(L)'
;MVSENPTIVSPSLSVLEELNSMGDGKKYITSEELKKHNNPSDLWISIQGKVYNVTEWAKEHPGGDIPLLNLAGQDVTDAFIAFHPGTAWKHLDKLFTGYHLKDYQVSEVSREYRKLASEFAKAGMFEKKGHGVIYSLCFVSLLLSACVYGVLYSESFWIHMLSAALLGLAWMQIAYLGHDAGHYQMMATRGWNKFAGIFIGNCITGISIAWWKWTHNAHHIACNSLDYDPDLQHLPMLAVSSKLFNSLTSVFYGRQLTFDPLAQFFVSYQHYTYYPIMCVARVNLYLQTILLLLSKRKIPDRGLNIIGTLIFWTWFPLLVSCLPNWPERVAFVLVSFCVTGIQHVQFTLNHFAANVYVGPPKGNDWFEKQTNGTIDIACSSYMDWFFGGLQFQLEHHLFPRLPRCHLRSISPIVRELCKKHNLPYISISFYDANVMTLKTLRTAALQARDITNPAPQNLVWEAFNTHG
;
A
#
# COMPACT_ATOMS: atom_id res chain seq x y z
N MET A 1 -38.09 21.17 64.10
CA MET A 1 -36.85 20.43 63.82
C MET A 1 -37.15 18.97 64.12
N VAL A 2 -37.63 18.23 63.12
CA VAL A 2 -36.88 17.22 62.33
C VAL A 2 -36.46 16.02 63.19
N SER A 3 -37.19 14.91 63.04
CA SER A 3 -36.62 13.63 62.58
C SER A 3 -37.74 12.60 62.39
N GLU A 4 -38.01 12.18 61.16
CA GLU A 4 -38.39 10.79 60.87
C GLU A 4 -37.80 10.41 59.51
N ASN A 5 -37.00 9.33 59.51
CA ASN A 5 -36.36 8.72 58.35
C ASN A 5 -37.42 8.04 57.47
N PRO A 6 -37.38 8.17 56.14
CA PRO A 6 -38.16 7.30 55.27
C PRO A 6 -37.42 5.97 55.05
N THR A 7 -38.11 4.90 55.39
CA THR A 7 -37.75 3.50 55.16
C THR A 7 -37.53 3.25 53.66
N ILE A 8 -36.34 2.78 53.30
CA ILE A 8 -36.02 2.33 51.94
C ILE A 8 -36.72 0.97 51.74
N VAL A 9 -37.83 0.96 51.02
CA VAL A 9 -38.48 -0.27 50.57
C VAL A 9 -37.68 -0.80 49.37
N SER A 10 -37.06 -1.97 49.52
CA SER A 10 -36.47 -2.70 48.40
C SER A 10 -37.55 -3.07 47.38
N PRO A 11 -37.34 -2.89 46.06
CA PRO A 11 -38.34 -3.27 45.08
C PRO A 11 -38.58 -4.79 45.14
N SER A 12 -39.82 -5.22 44.93
CA SER A 12 -40.13 -6.65 44.77
C SER A 12 -39.38 -7.22 43.56
N LEU A 13 -39.05 -8.51 43.60
CA LEU A 13 -38.40 -9.25 42.50
C LEU A 13 -39.09 -9.04 41.15
N SER A 14 -40.41 -8.80 41.13
CA SER A 14 -41.18 -8.48 39.92
C SER A 14 -40.83 -7.11 39.30
N VAL A 15 -40.48 -6.11 40.11
CA VAL A 15 -40.07 -4.77 39.63
C VAL A 15 -38.61 -4.78 39.15
N LEU A 16 -37.77 -5.64 39.73
CA LEU A 16 -36.41 -5.88 39.24
C LEU A 16 -36.40 -6.72 37.94
N GLU A 17 -37.38 -7.61 37.74
CA GLU A 17 -37.61 -8.30 36.46
C GLU A 17 -38.19 -7.36 35.39
N GLU A 18 -39.10 -6.44 35.74
CA GLU A 18 -39.60 -5.43 34.80
C GLU A 18 -38.54 -4.39 34.40
N LEU A 19 -37.62 -4.02 35.30
CA LEU A 19 -36.47 -3.16 34.97
C LEU A 19 -35.39 -3.88 34.15
N ASN A 20 -35.32 -5.22 34.21
CA ASN A 20 -34.52 -6.04 33.29
C ASN A 20 -35.23 -6.27 31.94
N SER A 21 -36.51 -5.89 31.78
CA SER A 21 -37.26 -6.00 30.53
C SER A 21 -37.42 -4.67 29.75
N MET A 22 -36.80 -3.57 30.21
CA MET A 22 -36.54 -2.43 29.34
C MET A 22 -35.37 -2.78 28.40
N GLY A 23 -35.67 -3.60 27.39
CA GLY A 23 -34.70 -4.09 26.43
C GLY A 23 -33.91 -2.95 25.80
N ASP A 24 -32.59 -2.97 25.98
CA ASP A 24 -31.66 -2.25 25.13
C ASP A 24 -31.79 -2.88 23.74
N GLY A 25 -32.75 -2.38 22.95
CA GLY A 25 -33.29 -2.98 21.72
C GLY A 25 -32.31 -2.99 20.56
N LYS A 26 -31.15 -3.61 20.75
CA LYS A 26 -30.15 -3.84 19.73
C LYS A 26 -30.76 -4.71 18.64
N LYS A 27 -30.78 -4.17 17.42
CA LYS A 27 -31.14 -4.93 16.23
C LYS A 27 -29.92 -5.73 15.81
N TYR A 28 -30.12 -6.95 15.32
CA TYR A 28 -29.05 -7.83 14.88
C TYR A 28 -29.25 -8.30 13.45
N ILE A 29 -28.15 -8.43 12.71
CA ILE A 29 -28.07 -9.14 11.43
C ILE A 29 -26.96 -10.20 11.51
N THR A 30 -26.97 -11.18 10.62
CA THR A 30 -25.85 -12.14 10.48
C THR A 30 -24.77 -11.57 9.56
N SER A 31 -23.56 -12.11 9.63
CA SER A 31 -22.49 -11.78 8.69
C SER A 31 -22.87 -12.15 7.25
N GLU A 32 -23.69 -13.18 7.06
CA GLU A 32 -24.22 -13.55 5.74
C GLU A 32 -25.21 -12.51 5.19
N GLU A 33 -26.00 -11.88 6.06
CA GLU A 33 -26.83 -10.74 5.65
C GLU A 33 -25.98 -9.53 5.29
N LEU A 34 -24.96 -9.22 6.11
CA LEU A 34 -24.04 -8.12 5.83
C LEU A 34 -23.37 -8.25 4.46
N LYS A 35 -22.97 -9.47 4.05
CA LYS A 35 -22.35 -9.75 2.74
C LYS A 35 -23.20 -9.36 1.53
N LYS A 36 -24.52 -9.22 1.69
CA LYS A 36 -25.40 -8.78 0.59
C LYS A 36 -25.23 -7.29 0.26
N HIS A 37 -24.75 -6.50 1.22
CA HIS A 37 -24.50 -5.07 1.11
C HIS A 37 -23.07 -4.79 0.62
N ASN A 38 -22.74 -5.26 -0.59
CA ASN A 38 -21.37 -5.35 -1.11
C ASN A 38 -21.11 -4.55 -2.41
N ASN A 39 -21.95 -3.58 -2.76
CA ASN A 39 -21.86 -2.88 -4.05
C ASN A 39 -21.94 -1.35 -3.88
N PRO A 40 -21.57 -0.54 -4.90
CA PRO A 40 -21.52 0.92 -4.77
C PRO A 40 -22.85 1.61 -4.42
N SER A 41 -24.00 0.99 -4.71
CA SER A 41 -25.33 1.52 -4.36
C SER A 41 -25.85 1.01 -3.01
N ASP A 42 -25.23 -0.02 -2.45
CA ASP A 42 -25.60 -0.63 -1.17
C ASP A 42 -24.35 -1.22 -0.52
N LEU A 43 -23.64 -0.38 0.26
CA LEU A 43 -22.32 -0.65 0.81
C LEU A 43 -22.37 -0.54 2.33
N TRP A 44 -22.39 -1.68 3.01
CA TRP A 44 -22.31 -1.73 4.47
C TRP A 44 -21.02 -2.41 4.90
N ILE A 45 -20.52 -2.03 6.07
CA ILE A 45 -19.35 -2.63 6.72
C ILE A 45 -19.63 -2.82 8.20
N SER A 46 -18.88 -3.69 8.86
CA SER A 46 -18.88 -3.78 10.32
C SER A 46 -17.56 -3.32 10.93
N ILE A 47 -17.65 -2.59 12.05
CA ILE A 47 -16.50 -2.22 12.88
C ILE A 47 -16.87 -2.53 14.32
N GLN A 48 -16.09 -3.38 14.97
CA GLN A 48 -16.32 -3.88 16.33
C GLN A 48 -17.72 -4.49 16.50
N GLY A 49 -18.22 -5.20 15.47
CA GLY A 49 -19.53 -5.84 15.48
C GLY A 49 -20.72 -4.88 15.34
N LYS A 50 -20.50 -3.56 15.23
CA LYS A 50 -21.53 -2.59 14.83
C LYS A 50 -21.57 -2.48 13.32
N VAL A 51 -22.75 -2.31 12.73
CA VAL A 51 -22.93 -2.22 11.27
C VAL A 51 -23.13 -0.77 10.85
N TYR A 52 -22.43 -0.37 9.81
CA TYR A 52 -22.41 0.99 9.29
C TYR A 52 -22.76 1.00 7.81
N ASN A 53 -23.70 1.87 7.42
CA ASN A 53 -24.00 2.14 6.03
C ASN A 53 -23.06 3.26 5.56
N VAL A 54 -22.19 2.94 4.62
CA VAL A 54 -21.15 3.83 4.10
C VAL A 54 -21.35 4.14 2.62
N THR A 55 -22.49 3.79 2.02
CA THR A 55 -22.82 4.00 0.59
C THR A 55 -22.53 5.43 0.14
N GLU A 56 -23.11 6.42 0.82
CA GLU A 56 -22.90 7.82 0.46
C GLU A 56 -21.55 8.36 0.94
N TRP A 57 -21.05 7.85 2.07
CA TRP A 57 -19.76 8.26 2.61
C TRP A 57 -18.57 7.86 1.73
N ALA A 58 -18.68 6.77 0.97
CA ALA A 58 -17.62 6.29 0.09
C ALA A 58 -17.14 7.35 -0.92
N LYS A 59 -18.02 8.26 -1.34
CA LYS A 59 -17.73 9.35 -2.30
C LYS A 59 -16.89 10.49 -1.71
N GLU A 60 -16.87 10.60 -0.39
CA GLU A 60 -16.17 11.65 0.37
C GLU A 60 -15.07 11.09 1.28
N HIS A 61 -14.92 9.76 1.35
CA HIS A 61 -13.91 9.12 2.15
C HIS A 61 -12.49 9.57 1.74
N PRO A 62 -11.67 10.12 2.66
CA PRO A 62 -10.34 10.65 2.31
C PRO A 62 -9.38 9.63 1.69
N GLY A 63 -9.54 8.35 2.00
CA GLY A 63 -8.75 7.26 1.42
C GLY A 63 -9.21 6.82 0.03
N GLY A 64 -10.29 7.41 -0.50
CA GLY A 64 -10.97 6.98 -1.71
C GLY A 64 -12.05 5.92 -1.46
N ASP A 65 -12.76 5.57 -2.53
CA ASP A 65 -13.85 4.60 -2.56
C ASP A 65 -13.36 3.14 -2.55
N ILE A 66 -12.26 2.85 -3.24
CA ILE A 66 -11.72 1.49 -3.41
C ILE A 66 -11.51 0.73 -2.08
N PRO A 67 -10.90 1.31 -1.03
CA PRO A 67 -10.75 0.61 0.26
C PRO A 67 -12.07 0.10 0.85
N LEU A 68 -13.15 0.86 0.69
CA LEU A 68 -14.48 0.49 1.20
C LEU A 68 -15.13 -0.55 0.30
N LEU A 69 -15.03 -0.40 -1.02
CA LEU A 69 -15.57 -1.35 -2.00
C LEU A 69 -14.90 -2.72 -1.91
N ASN A 70 -13.58 -2.76 -1.73
CA ASN A 70 -12.82 -4.00 -1.61
C ASN A 70 -13.19 -4.82 -0.37
N LEU A 71 -13.68 -4.17 0.68
CA LEU A 71 -14.07 -4.79 1.95
C LEU A 71 -15.58 -4.71 2.22
N ALA A 72 -16.38 -4.40 1.20
CA ALA A 72 -17.81 -4.22 1.34
C ALA A 72 -18.48 -5.52 1.80
N GLY A 73 -19.45 -5.40 2.71
CA GLY A 73 -20.16 -6.55 3.29
C GLY A 73 -19.35 -7.36 4.31
N GLN A 74 -18.27 -6.79 4.89
CA GLN A 74 -17.38 -7.49 5.82
C GLN A 74 -17.20 -6.74 7.15
N ASP A 75 -16.71 -7.42 8.18
CA ASP A 75 -16.07 -6.75 9.33
C ASP A 75 -14.68 -6.28 8.93
N VAL A 76 -14.42 -4.99 9.13
CA VAL A 76 -13.20 -4.30 8.68
C VAL A 76 -12.45 -3.69 9.85
N THR A 77 -12.68 -4.19 11.07
CA THR A 77 -12.18 -3.57 12.30
C THR A 77 -10.66 -3.39 12.29
N ASP A 78 -9.92 -4.40 11.83
CA ASP A 78 -8.45 -4.39 11.84
C ASP A 78 -7.89 -3.40 10.80
N ALA A 79 -8.46 -3.38 9.59
CA ALA A 79 -8.14 -2.40 8.56
C ALA A 79 -8.50 -0.97 8.99
N PHE A 80 -9.65 -0.78 9.65
CA PHE A 80 -10.04 0.51 10.20
C PHE A 80 -9.01 1.00 11.22
N ILE A 81 -8.59 0.14 12.15
CA ILE A 81 -7.57 0.46 13.16
C ILE A 81 -6.21 0.78 12.52
N ALA A 82 -5.80 0.06 11.47
CA ALA A 82 -4.54 0.31 10.75
C ALA A 82 -4.50 1.73 10.15
N PHE A 83 -5.59 2.14 9.51
CA PHE A 83 -5.64 3.36 8.68
C PHE A 83 -6.17 4.60 9.37
N HIS A 84 -6.86 4.49 10.51
CA HIS A 84 -7.60 5.63 11.05
C HIS A 84 -7.08 6.14 12.40
N PRO A 85 -6.93 7.46 12.57
CA PRO A 85 -6.65 8.05 13.88
C PRO A 85 -7.83 7.88 14.83
N GLY A 86 -7.57 8.02 16.13
CA GLY A 86 -8.63 8.03 17.17
C GLY A 86 -9.76 9.05 16.88
N THR A 87 -9.46 10.14 16.19
CA THR A 87 -10.47 11.14 15.79
C THR A 87 -11.48 10.62 14.76
N ALA A 88 -11.14 9.57 13.99
CA ALA A 88 -12.02 9.03 12.96
C ALA A 88 -13.27 8.34 13.54
N TRP A 89 -13.16 7.77 14.74
CA TRP A 89 -14.26 7.09 15.42
C TRP A 89 -15.50 7.98 15.61
N LYS A 90 -15.31 9.30 15.77
CA LYS A 90 -16.39 10.28 15.91
C LYS A 90 -17.27 10.41 14.66
N HIS A 91 -16.80 9.96 13.50
CA HIS A 91 -17.59 9.98 12.27
C HIS A 91 -18.52 8.77 12.14
N LEU A 92 -18.24 7.68 12.87
CA LEU A 92 -18.99 6.43 12.76
C LEU A 92 -20.43 6.54 13.28
N ASP A 93 -20.67 7.38 14.30
CA ASP A 93 -22.00 7.53 14.91
C ASP A 93 -23.07 7.95 13.89
N LYS A 94 -22.70 8.77 12.90
CA LYS A 94 -23.61 9.22 11.83
C LYS A 94 -23.91 8.15 10.78
N LEU A 95 -23.07 7.12 10.70
CA LEU A 95 -23.14 6.06 9.70
C LEU A 95 -23.75 4.78 10.28
N PHE A 96 -23.98 4.75 11.59
CA PHE A 96 -24.47 3.57 12.31
C PHE A 96 -25.92 3.26 11.91
N THR A 97 -26.18 2.01 11.52
CA THR A 97 -27.50 1.58 11.06
C THR A 97 -28.45 1.19 12.19
N GLY A 98 -27.93 1.07 13.42
CA GLY A 98 -28.64 0.45 14.55
C GLY A 98 -28.44 -1.07 14.65
N TYR A 99 -27.89 -1.71 13.61
CA TYR A 99 -27.65 -3.15 13.60
C TYR A 99 -26.29 -3.53 14.18
N HIS A 100 -26.26 -4.70 14.83
CA HIS A 100 -25.04 -5.37 15.28
C HIS A 100 -24.93 -6.75 14.62
N LEU A 101 -23.72 -7.26 14.47
CA LEU A 101 -23.49 -8.62 13.99
C LEU A 101 -23.79 -9.63 15.11
N LYS A 102 -24.69 -10.58 14.84
CA LYS A 102 -25.07 -11.66 15.77
C LYS A 102 -23.94 -12.66 15.97
N ASP A 103 -23.17 -12.90 14.93
CA ASP A 103 -22.08 -13.87 14.80
C ASP A 103 -20.71 -13.18 14.81
N TYR A 104 -20.61 -12.00 15.43
CA TYR A 104 -19.35 -11.28 15.57
C TYR A 104 -18.35 -12.08 16.41
N GLN A 105 -17.20 -12.37 15.82
CA GLN A 105 -16.09 -13.09 16.46
C GLN A 105 -14.79 -12.36 16.17
N VAL A 106 -13.87 -12.41 17.15
CA VAL A 106 -12.53 -11.83 17.03
C VAL A 106 -11.52 -12.93 17.27
N SER A 107 -10.71 -13.23 16.25
CA SER A 107 -9.60 -14.18 16.35
C SER A 107 -8.60 -13.73 17.42
N GLU A 108 -7.81 -14.67 17.94
CA GLU A 108 -6.76 -14.32 18.90
C GLU A 108 -5.73 -13.37 18.28
N VAL A 109 -5.32 -13.63 17.04
CA VAL A 109 -4.38 -12.79 16.28
C VAL A 109 -4.90 -11.35 16.18
N SER A 110 -6.15 -11.15 15.74
CA SER A 110 -6.76 -9.82 15.63
C SER A 110 -6.81 -9.11 16.98
N ARG A 111 -7.11 -9.84 18.06
CA ARG A 111 -7.15 -9.26 19.42
C ARG A 111 -5.78 -8.73 19.85
N GLU A 112 -4.72 -9.48 19.59
CA GLU A 112 -3.36 -9.07 19.93
C GLU A 112 -2.84 -7.96 19.04
N TYR A 113 -3.13 -8.01 17.73
CA TYR A 113 -2.86 -6.91 16.81
C TYR A 113 -3.52 -5.60 17.27
N ARG A 114 -4.81 -5.63 17.63
CA ARG A 114 -5.53 -4.46 18.16
C ARG A 114 -4.92 -3.95 19.46
N LYS A 115 -4.48 -4.87 20.33
CA LYS A 115 -3.79 -4.53 21.58
C LYS A 115 -2.47 -3.81 21.29
N LEU A 116 -1.65 -4.32 20.37
CA LEU A 116 -0.40 -3.66 19.95
C LEU A 116 -0.67 -2.27 19.37
N ALA A 117 -1.64 -2.12 18.47
CA ALA A 117 -2.03 -0.82 17.93
C ALA A 117 -2.41 0.17 19.04
N SER A 118 -3.14 -0.30 20.06
CA SER A 118 -3.49 0.51 21.23
C SER A 118 -2.28 0.89 22.08
N GLU A 119 -1.34 -0.03 22.30
CA GLU A 119 -0.10 0.22 23.05
C GLU A 119 0.79 1.25 22.32
N PHE A 120 0.95 1.12 21.00
CA PHE A 120 1.69 2.10 20.20
C PHE A 120 1.03 3.49 20.22
N ALA A 121 -0.30 3.55 20.20
CA ALA A 121 -1.04 4.80 20.35
C ALA A 121 -0.85 5.41 21.75
N LYS A 122 -0.92 4.62 22.82
CA LYS A 122 -0.67 5.08 24.20
C LYS A 122 0.75 5.58 24.39
N ALA A 123 1.72 4.95 23.72
CA ALA A 123 3.12 5.39 23.72
C ALA A 123 3.37 6.66 22.86
N GLY A 124 2.36 7.12 22.11
CA GLY A 124 2.44 8.28 21.21
C GLY A 124 3.32 8.05 19.98
N MET A 125 3.49 6.80 19.54
CA MET A 125 4.41 6.45 18.46
C MET A 125 3.91 6.96 17.10
N PHE A 126 2.60 7.04 16.89
CA PHE A 126 2.01 7.58 15.66
C PHE A 126 2.23 9.10 15.50
N GLU A 127 2.46 9.81 16.61
CA GLU A 127 2.64 11.27 16.64
C GLU A 127 4.12 11.65 16.65
N LYS A 128 4.98 10.87 17.30
CA LYS A 128 6.43 11.11 17.43
C LYS A 128 7.16 10.76 16.13
N LYS A 129 7.43 11.76 15.28
CA LYS A 129 8.09 11.52 13.97
C LYS A 129 9.61 11.72 13.98
N GLY A 130 10.17 12.21 15.10
CA GLY A 130 11.57 12.62 15.19
C GLY A 130 11.94 13.73 14.20
N HIS A 131 13.21 13.81 13.83
CA HIS A 131 13.77 14.83 12.91
C HIS A 131 14.09 14.28 11.51
N GLY A 132 13.74 13.02 11.23
CA GLY A 132 14.11 12.32 9.99
C GLY A 132 13.64 13.02 8.71
N VAL A 133 12.47 13.66 8.74
CA VAL A 133 11.94 14.46 7.63
C VAL A 133 12.87 15.63 7.29
N ILE A 134 13.34 16.37 8.30
CA ILE A 134 14.22 17.52 8.10
C ILE A 134 15.57 17.06 7.53
N TYR A 135 16.17 16.02 8.11
CA TYR A 135 17.44 15.47 7.59
C TYR A 135 17.31 14.99 6.15
N SER A 136 16.21 14.32 5.81
CA SER A 136 15.94 13.84 4.45
C SER A 136 15.77 15.01 3.47
N LEU A 137 15.04 16.07 3.86
CA LEU A 137 14.89 17.27 3.03
C LEU A 137 16.22 17.99 2.80
N CYS A 138 17.02 18.19 3.86
CA CYS A 138 18.35 18.78 3.73
C CYS A 138 19.27 17.95 2.81
N PHE A 139 19.26 16.63 2.95
CA PHE A 139 20.04 15.74 2.11
C PHE A 139 19.60 15.81 0.64
N VAL A 140 18.30 15.76 0.36
CA VAL A 140 17.78 15.91 -1.00
C VAL A 140 18.10 17.28 -1.58
N SER A 141 17.95 18.36 -0.81
CA SER A 141 18.31 19.71 -1.26
C SER A 141 19.79 19.80 -1.63
N LEU A 142 20.68 19.18 -0.87
CA LEU A 142 22.11 19.10 -1.19
C LEU A 142 22.34 18.37 -2.52
N LEU A 143 21.74 17.19 -2.70
CA LEU A 143 21.87 16.38 -3.93
C LEU A 143 21.34 17.13 -5.17
N LEU A 144 20.17 17.76 -5.06
CA LEU A 144 19.58 18.55 -6.15
C LEU A 144 20.44 19.78 -6.48
N SER A 145 20.95 20.48 -5.47
CA SER A 145 21.83 21.64 -5.67
C SER A 145 23.13 21.24 -6.36
N ALA A 146 23.74 20.13 -5.93
CA ALA A 146 24.95 19.59 -6.54
C ALA A 146 24.71 19.15 -8.00
N CYS A 147 23.58 18.50 -8.28
CA CYS A 147 23.18 18.13 -9.63
C CYS A 147 23.05 19.37 -10.53
N VAL A 148 22.27 20.37 -10.11
CA VAL A 148 22.04 21.61 -10.87
C VAL A 148 23.36 22.35 -11.08
N TYR A 149 24.20 22.46 -10.05
CA TYR A 149 25.52 23.08 -10.17
C TYR A 149 26.40 22.35 -11.18
N GLY A 150 26.47 21.01 -11.11
CA GLY A 150 27.27 20.22 -12.04
C GLY A 150 26.80 20.32 -13.50
N VAL A 151 25.49 20.46 -13.74
CA VAL A 151 24.92 20.64 -15.09
C VAL A 151 25.16 22.05 -15.64
N LEU A 152 25.15 23.09 -14.80
CA LEU A 152 25.24 24.48 -15.27
C LEU A 152 26.68 25.02 -15.32
N TYR A 153 27.57 24.50 -14.48
CA TYR A 153 28.93 25.05 -14.29
C TYR A 153 30.05 24.10 -14.73
N SER A 154 29.72 22.99 -15.38
CA SER A 154 30.70 22.08 -15.96
C SER A 154 30.38 21.78 -17.41
N GLU A 155 31.42 21.48 -18.19
CA GLU A 155 31.29 20.93 -19.54
C GLU A 155 31.71 19.45 -19.59
N SER A 156 32.09 18.87 -18.44
CA SER A 156 32.59 17.50 -18.38
C SER A 156 31.45 16.49 -18.42
N PHE A 157 31.49 15.60 -19.42
CA PHE A 157 30.57 14.47 -19.54
C PHE A 157 30.44 13.66 -18.25
N TRP A 158 31.55 13.38 -17.57
CA TRP A 158 31.54 12.60 -16.33
C TRP A 158 30.89 13.34 -15.17
N ILE A 159 31.01 14.67 -15.11
CA ILE A 159 30.32 15.48 -14.11
C ILE A 159 28.82 15.47 -14.39
N HIS A 160 28.39 15.54 -15.65
CA HIS A 160 26.97 15.42 -16.00
C HIS A 160 26.40 14.04 -15.67
N MET A 161 27.14 12.95 -15.90
CA MET A 161 26.70 11.61 -15.50
C MET A 161 26.66 11.43 -13.98
N LEU A 162 27.59 12.04 -13.25
CA LEU A 162 27.53 12.09 -11.78
C LEU A 162 26.30 12.89 -11.32
N SER A 163 26.03 14.06 -11.90
CA SER A 163 24.83 14.86 -11.62
C SER A 163 23.54 14.07 -11.88
N ALA A 164 23.48 13.31 -12.98
CA ALA A 164 22.35 12.41 -13.27
C ALA A 164 22.17 11.36 -12.16
N ALA A 165 23.26 10.73 -11.71
CA ALA A 165 23.21 9.76 -10.62
C ALA A 165 22.74 10.41 -9.31
N LEU A 166 23.22 11.62 -8.99
CA LEU A 166 22.77 12.38 -7.82
C LEU A 166 21.29 12.75 -7.90
N LEU A 167 20.79 13.14 -9.08
CA LEU A 167 19.37 13.38 -9.32
C LEU A 167 18.54 12.13 -9.10
N GLY A 168 18.99 10.99 -9.62
CA GLY A 168 18.33 9.70 -9.42
C GLY A 168 18.26 9.29 -7.95
N LEU A 169 19.34 9.52 -7.20
CA LEU A 169 19.40 9.31 -5.75
C LEU A 169 18.49 10.30 -4.99
N ALA A 170 18.45 11.57 -5.41
CA ALA A 170 17.55 12.57 -4.83
C ALA A 170 16.08 12.18 -5.01
N TRP A 171 15.69 11.67 -6.18
CA TRP A 171 14.35 11.16 -6.44
C TRP A 171 14.01 9.95 -5.57
N MET A 172 14.94 9.01 -5.40
CA MET A 172 14.76 7.86 -4.51
C MET A 172 14.49 8.32 -3.07
N GLN A 173 15.33 9.21 -2.55
CA GLN A 173 15.22 9.70 -1.16
C GLN A 173 13.95 10.52 -0.93
N ILE A 174 13.60 11.43 -1.84
CA ILE A 174 12.42 12.28 -1.68
C ILE A 174 11.11 11.48 -1.87
N ALA A 175 11.11 10.43 -2.70
CA ALA A 175 9.95 9.58 -2.87
C ALA A 175 9.52 8.89 -1.56
N TYR A 176 10.45 8.54 -0.68
CA TYR A 176 10.10 8.03 0.65
C TYR A 176 9.36 9.06 1.51
N LEU A 177 9.70 10.35 1.41
CA LEU A 177 8.93 11.41 2.09
C LEU A 177 7.56 11.62 1.45
N GLY A 178 7.47 11.45 0.13
CA GLY A 178 6.19 11.45 -0.59
C GLY A 178 5.26 10.33 -0.09
N HIS A 179 5.82 9.13 0.07
CA HIS A 179 5.15 7.98 0.69
C HIS A 179 4.66 8.30 2.11
N ASP A 180 5.53 8.86 2.96
CA ASP A 180 5.17 9.20 4.34
C ASP A 180 4.04 10.24 4.42
N ALA A 181 4.14 11.32 3.63
CA ALA A 181 3.08 12.33 3.50
C ALA A 181 1.76 11.73 2.97
N GLY A 182 1.89 10.61 2.27
CA GLY A 182 0.84 9.76 1.77
C GLY A 182 -0.02 9.13 2.88
N HIS A 183 0.64 8.55 3.88
CA HIS A 183 0.03 7.74 4.94
C HIS A 183 -0.26 8.49 6.23
N TYR A 184 0.65 9.37 6.66
CA TYR A 184 0.51 10.10 7.90
C TYR A 184 0.86 11.57 7.76
N GLN A 185 0.52 12.35 8.78
CA GLN A 185 0.79 13.78 8.78
C GLN A 185 2.26 14.02 9.16
N MET A 186 3.21 13.98 8.22
CA MET A 186 4.62 14.23 8.51
C MET A 186 4.91 15.69 8.93
N MET A 187 4.12 16.65 8.44
CA MET A 187 4.26 18.08 8.75
C MET A 187 3.44 18.53 9.98
N ALA A 188 3.69 19.76 10.44
CA ALA A 188 3.01 20.35 11.61
C ALA A 188 1.49 20.43 11.46
N THR A 189 0.98 20.70 10.24
CA THR A 189 -0.45 20.82 9.96
C THR A 189 -0.86 19.99 8.74
N ARG A 190 -2.16 19.69 8.62
CA ARG A 190 -2.73 19.00 7.45
C ARG A 190 -2.50 19.76 6.15
N GLY A 191 -2.60 21.10 6.19
CA GLY A 191 -2.35 21.96 5.02
C GLY A 191 -0.91 21.87 4.53
N TRP A 192 0.06 21.99 5.45
CA TRP A 192 1.48 21.81 5.11
C TRP A 192 1.81 20.39 4.65
N ASN A 193 1.16 19.36 5.22
CA ASN A 193 1.35 17.98 4.78
C ASN A 193 0.85 17.76 3.35
N LYS A 194 -0.30 18.33 3.01
CA LYS A 194 -0.86 18.31 1.66
C LYS A 194 0.06 19.05 0.68
N PHE A 195 0.51 20.25 1.04
CA PHE A 195 1.48 21.00 0.24
C PHE A 195 2.75 20.18 0.00
N ALA A 196 3.32 19.59 1.06
CA ALA A 196 4.52 18.77 0.96
C ALA A 196 4.31 17.55 0.04
N GLY A 197 3.17 16.86 0.16
CA GLY A 197 2.83 15.74 -0.73
C GLY A 197 2.75 16.15 -2.21
N ILE A 198 2.10 17.27 -2.52
CA ILE A 198 2.01 17.79 -3.89
C ILE A 198 3.38 18.27 -4.39
N PHE A 199 4.14 18.99 -3.57
CA PHE A 199 5.46 19.47 -3.94
C PHE A 199 6.41 18.32 -4.22
N ILE A 200 6.49 17.34 -3.32
CA ILE A 200 7.36 16.18 -3.44
C ILE A 200 6.93 15.29 -4.59
N GLY A 201 5.69 14.78 -4.55
CA GLY A 201 5.19 13.88 -5.58
C GLY A 201 5.18 14.57 -6.95
N ASN A 202 4.44 15.66 -7.06
CA ASN A 202 4.15 16.22 -8.37
C ASN A 202 5.32 17.11 -8.87
N CYS A 203 5.75 18.11 -8.10
CA CYS A 203 6.73 19.10 -8.60
C CYS A 203 8.15 18.54 -8.73
N ILE A 204 8.60 17.73 -7.76
CA ILE A 204 9.98 17.21 -7.74
C ILE A 204 10.09 15.88 -8.47
N THR A 205 9.13 14.98 -8.28
CA THR A 205 9.23 13.63 -8.84
C THR A 205 8.44 13.43 -10.14
N GLY A 206 7.49 14.31 -10.48
CA GLY A 206 6.64 14.15 -11.68
C GLY A 206 5.56 13.07 -11.55
N ILE A 207 5.39 12.50 -10.34
CA ILE A 207 4.43 11.42 -10.05
C ILE A 207 3.33 12.00 -9.16
N SER A 208 2.08 11.93 -9.60
CA SER A 208 0.98 12.52 -8.86
C SER A 208 0.78 11.85 -7.50
N ILE A 209 0.82 12.64 -6.42
CA ILE A 209 0.52 12.13 -5.07
C ILE A 209 -0.92 11.58 -4.98
N ALA A 210 -1.84 12.11 -5.78
CA ALA A 210 -3.19 11.57 -5.86
C ALA A 210 -3.22 10.19 -6.55
N TRP A 211 -2.40 10.01 -7.61
CA TRP A 211 -2.25 8.70 -8.24
C TRP A 211 -1.65 7.68 -7.29
N TRP A 212 -0.54 8.06 -6.67
CA TRP A 212 0.14 7.21 -5.71
C TRP A 212 -0.78 6.81 -4.55
N LYS A 213 -1.52 7.75 -3.95
CA LYS A 213 -2.49 7.43 -2.87
C LYS A 213 -3.57 6.47 -3.33
N TRP A 214 -4.10 6.68 -4.54
CA TRP A 214 -5.16 5.85 -5.08
C TRP A 214 -4.73 4.40 -5.29
N THR A 215 -3.58 4.17 -5.93
CA THR A 215 -3.07 2.80 -6.18
C THR A 215 -2.54 2.17 -4.90
N HIS A 216 -1.74 2.91 -4.13
CA HIS A 216 -1.06 2.36 -2.97
C HIS A 216 -2.03 2.02 -1.82
N ASN A 217 -3.08 2.82 -1.58
CA ASN A 217 -4.10 2.45 -0.60
C ASN A 217 -4.84 1.17 -1.02
N ALA A 218 -5.08 0.99 -2.33
CA ALA A 218 -5.69 -0.25 -2.81
C ALA A 218 -4.75 -1.45 -2.61
N HIS A 219 -3.46 -1.28 -2.89
CA HIS A 219 -2.43 -2.27 -2.59
C HIS A 219 -2.43 -2.69 -1.11
N HIS A 220 -2.41 -1.75 -0.16
CA HIS A 220 -2.46 -2.12 1.26
C HIS A 220 -3.69 -2.95 1.65
N ILE A 221 -4.87 -2.55 1.15
CA ILE A 221 -6.12 -3.27 1.43
C ILE A 221 -6.14 -4.63 0.74
N ALA A 222 -5.59 -4.71 -0.47
CA ALA A 222 -5.65 -5.87 -1.35
C ALA A 222 -4.31 -6.63 -1.47
N CYS A 223 -3.37 -6.42 -0.55
CA CYS A 223 -1.96 -6.81 -0.70
C CYS A 223 -1.80 -8.21 -1.29
N ASN A 224 -1.12 -8.28 -2.43
CA ASN A 224 -0.80 -9.47 -3.20
C ASN A 224 -1.99 -10.25 -3.82
N SER A 225 -3.15 -9.60 -3.97
CA SER A 225 -4.26 -10.09 -4.79
C SER A 225 -4.01 -9.84 -6.28
N LEU A 226 -4.04 -10.88 -7.12
CA LEU A 226 -3.80 -10.72 -8.56
C LEU A 226 -4.88 -9.90 -9.29
N ASP A 227 -6.10 -9.84 -8.74
CA ASP A 227 -7.27 -9.17 -9.34
C ASP A 227 -7.63 -7.83 -8.66
N TYR A 228 -7.24 -7.60 -7.39
CA TYR A 228 -7.52 -6.37 -6.65
C TYR A 228 -6.29 -5.48 -6.40
N ASP A 229 -5.07 -6.02 -6.42
CA ASP A 229 -3.85 -5.26 -6.14
C ASP A 229 -3.25 -4.69 -7.43
N PRO A 230 -3.25 -3.36 -7.64
CA PRO A 230 -2.64 -2.77 -8.84
C PRO A 230 -1.12 -3.02 -8.94
N ASP A 231 -0.44 -3.28 -7.82
CA ASP A 231 1.02 -3.41 -7.78
C ASP A 231 1.50 -4.80 -8.27
N LEU A 232 0.58 -5.71 -8.64
CA LEU A 232 0.90 -6.98 -9.32
C LEU A 232 0.39 -7.08 -10.77
N GLN A 233 -0.29 -6.04 -11.27
CA GLN A 233 -1.03 -6.08 -12.53
C GLN A 233 -0.23 -5.50 -13.71
N HIS A 234 0.88 -6.17 -14.03
CA HIS A 234 1.89 -5.66 -14.96
C HIS A 234 1.83 -6.27 -16.37
N LEU A 235 0.80 -7.04 -16.70
CA LEU A 235 0.59 -7.51 -18.08
C LEU A 235 0.46 -6.31 -19.04
N PRO A 236 1.08 -6.38 -20.24
CA PRO A 236 1.74 -7.55 -20.82
C PRO A 236 3.21 -7.76 -20.41
N MET A 237 3.82 -6.85 -19.65
CA MET A 237 5.28 -6.83 -19.45
C MET A 237 5.79 -7.90 -18.48
N LEU A 238 5.12 -8.08 -17.34
CA LEU A 238 5.56 -8.98 -16.28
C LEU A 238 4.36 -9.75 -15.70
N ALA A 239 4.61 -10.98 -15.26
CA ALA A 239 3.66 -11.82 -14.55
C ALA A 239 4.36 -12.54 -13.40
N VAL A 240 3.90 -12.30 -12.16
CA VAL A 240 4.46 -12.90 -10.94
C VAL A 240 3.90 -14.31 -10.66
N SER A 241 2.87 -14.73 -11.40
CA SER A 241 2.21 -16.02 -11.24
C SER A 241 1.56 -16.48 -12.53
N SER A 242 1.60 -17.79 -12.80
CA SER A 242 0.90 -18.42 -13.93
C SER A 242 -0.62 -18.36 -13.83
N LYS A 243 -1.18 -18.04 -12.65
CA LYS A 243 -2.62 -17.75 -12.52
C LYS A 243 -3.08 -16.62 -13.45
N LEU A 244 -2.19 -15.69 -13.80
CA LEU A 244 -2.48 -14.61 -14.76
C LEU A 244 -2.63 -15.12 -16.21
N PHE A 245 -2.18 -16.34 -16.53
CA PHE A 245 -2.22 -16.88 -17.90
C PHE A 245 -3.61 -17.31 -18.33
N ASN A 246 -4.51 -17.55 -17.38
CA ASN A 246 -5.91 -17.82 -17.66
C ASN A 246 -6.72 -16.55 -17.97
N SER A 247 -6.06 -15.38 -18.03
CA SER A 247 -6.67 -14.05 -18.03
C SER A 247 -7.52 -13.80 -16.78
N LEU A 248 -7.38 -12.62 -16.17
CA LEU A 248 -8.15 -12.24 -14.98
C LEU A 248 -8.79 -10.88 -15.19
N THR A 249 -9.95 -10.64 -14.57
CA THR A 249 -10.53 -9.29 -14.54
C THR A 249 -9.88 -8.52 -13.41
N SER A 250 -9.20 -7.41 -13.73
CA SER A 250 -8.77 -6.45 -12.72
C SER A 250 -10.00 -5.73 -12.18
N VAL A 251 -10.31 -5.98 -10.91
CA VAL A 251 -11.38 -5.28 -10.18
C VAL A 251 -10.96 -3.83 -9.92
N PHE A 252 -9.68 -3.58 -9.68
CA PHE A 252 -9.14 -2.24 -9.45
C PHE A 252 -9.28 -1.32 -10.67
N TYR A 253 -8.83 -1.79 -11.85
CA TYR A 253 -8.88 -1.00 -13.09
C TYR A 253 -10.19 -1.17 -13.86
N GLY A 254 -11.02 -2.16 -13.53
CA GLY A 254 -12.25 -2.47 -14.27
C GLY A 254 -11.99 -2.96 -15.70
N ARG A 255 -10.85 -3.64 -15.93
CA ARG A 255 -10.44 -4.14 -17.27
C ARG A 255 -9.95 -5.58 -17.19
N GLN A 256 -10.01 -6.29 -18.31
CA GLN A 256 -9.39 -7.61 -18.41
C GLN A 256 -7.86 -7.48 -18.49
N LEU A 257 -7.16 -8.30 -17.70
CA LEU A 257 -5.73 -8.57 -17.77
C LEU A 257 -5.55 -9.78 -18.71
N THR A 258 -5.72 -9.53 -20.01
CA THR A 258 -5.67 -10.58 -21.02
C THR A 258 -4.24 -11.08 -21.19
N PHE A 259 -4.07 -12.40 -21.15
CA PHE A 259 -2.82 -13.05 -21.50
C PHE A 259 -2.84 -13.45 -22.98
N ASP A 260 -2.56 -12.47 -23.83
CA ASP A 260 -2.52 -12.62 -25.28
C ASP A 260 -1.10 -13.02 -25.78
N PRO A 261 -0.90 -13.28 -27.08
CA PRO A 261 0.42 -13.64 -27.61
C PRO A 261 1.52 -12.59 -27.35
N LEU A 262 1.15 -11.31 -27.21
CA LEU A 262 2.10 -10.24 -26.90
C LEU A 262 2.55 -10.33 -25.43
N ALA A 263 1.61 -10.51 -24.50
CA ALA A 263 1.89 -10.79 -23.10
C ALA A 263 2.73 -12.05 -22.95
N GLN A 264 2.39 -13.12 -23.66
CA GLN A 264 3.17 -14.36 -23.66
C GLN A 264 4.61 -14.14 -24.12
N PHE A 265 4.82 -13.36 -25.19
CA PHE A 265 6.16 -13.02 -25.66
C PHE A 265 6.97 -12.30 -24.59
N PHE A 266 6.47 -11.21 -24.02
CA PHE A 266 7.21 -10.45 -23.00
C PHE A 266 7.45 -11.25 -21.73
N VAL A 267 6.42 -11.93 -21.21
CA VAL A 267 6.52 -12.77 -20.01
C VAL A 267 7.49 -13.92 -20.22
N SER A 268 7.60 -14.49 -21.43
CA SER A 268 8.57 -15.54 -21.72
C SER A 268 10.03 -15.11 -21.52
N TYR A 269 10.35 -13.82 -21.51
CA TYR A 269 11.72 -13.31 -21.31
C TYR A 269 11.86 -12.42 -20.06
N GLN A 270 10.83 -12.34 -19.22
CA GLN A 270 10.77 -11.36 -18.13
C GLN A 270 11.93 -11.41 -17.14
N HIS A 271 12.49 -12.59 -16.85
CA HIS A 271 13.61 -12.72 -15.92
C HIS A 271 14.93 -12.15 -16.47
N TYR A 272 15.05 -11.96 -17.79
CA TYR A 272 16.17 -11.25 -18.40
C TYR A 272 15.88 -9.74 -18.53
N THR A 273 14.63 -9.37 -18.77
CA THR A 273 14.23 -7.98 -18.98
C THR A 273 13.87 -7.24 -17.69
N TYR A 274 13.76 -7.93 -16.55
CA TYR A 274 13.36 -7.36 -15.26
C TYR A 274 14.15 -6.10 -14.88
N TYR A 275 15.49 -6.18 -14.77
CA TYR A 275 16.30 -5.01 -14.42
C TYR A 275 16.23 -3.89 -15.47
N PRO A 276 16.38 -4.17 -16.80
CA PRO A 276 16.14 -3.16 -17.83
C PRO A 276 14.76 -2.47 -17.71
N ILE A 277 13.70 -3.22 -17.41
CA ILE A 277 12.36 -2.67 -17.19
C ILE A 277 12.36 -1.78 -15.93
N MET A 278 12.97 -2.21 -14.81
CA MET A 278 13.06 -1.39 -13.60
C MET A 278 13.79 -0.07 -13.82
N CYS A 279 14.81 -0.04 -14.69
CA CYS A 279 15.51 1.17 -15.09
C CYS A 279 14.62 2.18 -15.83
N VAL A 280 13.53 1.74 -16.49
CA VAL A 280 12.60 2.64 -17.22
C VAL A 280 11.17 2.62 -16.67
N ALA A 281 10.90 1.88 -15.60
CA ALA A 281 9.57 1.72 -15.02
C ALA A 281 8.93 3.06 -14.60
N ARG A 282 9.76 4.09 -14.35
CA ARG A 282 9.31 5.45 -14.07
C ARG A 282 8.46 6.05 -15.20
N VAL A 283 8.73 5.68 -16.45
CA VAL A 283 7.93 6.12 -17.60
C VAL A 283 6.48 5.64 -17.47
N ASN A 284 6.27 4.41 -16.98
CA ASN A 284 4.93 3.93 -16.67
C ASN A 284 4.29 4.75 -15.55
N LEU A 285 5.03 5.12 -14.50
CA LEU A 285 4.49 5.96 -13.41
C LEU A 285 4.06 7.35 -13.90
N TYR A 286 4.80 7.94 -14.84
CA TYR A 286 4.40 9.20 -15.49
C TYR A 286 3.14 9.02 -16.34
N LEU A 287 3.08 7.95 -17.15
CA LEU A 287 1.91 7.66 -17.96
C LEU A 287 0.66 7.46 -17.08
N GLN A 288 0.78 6.67 -16.01
CA GLN A 288 -0.32 6.43 -15.08
C GLN A 288 -0.77 7.71 -14.35
N THR A 289 0.17 8.59 -14.01
CA THR A 289 -0.12 9.93 -13.50
C THR A 289 -0.97 10.74 -14.49
N ILE A 290 -0.55 10.80 -15.76
CA ILE A 290 -1.27 11.55 -16.80
C ILE A 290 -2.65 10.93 -17.05
N LEU A 291 -2.74 9.60 -17.19
CA LEU A 291 -4.00 8.89 -17.40
C LEU A 291 -5.00 9.15 -16.27
N LEU A 292 -4.56 9.14 -15.01
CA LEU A 292 -5.43 9.48 -13.90
C LEU A 292 -5.90 10.94 -13.98
N LEU A 293 -4.98 11.89 -14.15
CA LEU A 293 -5.31 13.32 -14.14
C LEU A 293 -6.25 13.73 -15.30
N LEU A 294 -6.18 13.03 -16.43
CA LEU A 294 -7.06 13.22 -17.59
C LEU A 294 -8.35 12.38 -17.50
N SER A 295 -8.46 11.46 -16.55
CA SER A 295 -9.64 10.61 -16.40
C SER A 295 -10.88 11.39 -15.92
N LYS A 296 -12.05 10.73 -15.98
CA LYS A 296 -13.30 11.25 -15.41
C LYS A 296 -13.45 11.01 -13.90
N ARG A 297 -12.48 10.33 -13.25
CA ARG A 297 -12.55 9.98 -11.81
C ARG A 297 -12.50 11.21 -10.92
N LYS A 298 -13.33 11.32 -9.88
CA LYS A 298 -13.18 12.37 -8.87
C LYS A 298 -11.80 12.25 -8.20
N ILE A 299 -10.98 13.28 -8.32
CA ILE A 299 -9.61 13.32 -7.77
C ILE A 299 -9.51 14.51 -6.82
N PRO A 300 -9.16 14.29 -5.55
CA PRO A 300 -8.89 15.37 -4.62
C PRO A 300 -7.82 16.31 -5.20
N ASP A 301 -8.11 17.61 -5.21
CA ASP A 301 -7.13 18.63 -5.61
C ASP A 301 -6.55 18.45 -7.01
N ARG A 302 -7.37 17.99 -7.97
CA ARG A 302 -6.95 17.74 -9.35
C ARG A 302 -6.14 18.90 -9.95
N GLY A 303 -6.62 20.14 -9.79
CA GLY A 303 -5.94 21.33 -10.33
C GLY A 303 -4.51 21.49 -9.79
N LEU A 304 -4.32 21.33 -8.47
CA LEU A 304 -2.99 21.40 -7.87
C LEU A 304 -2.09 20.24 -8.32
N ASN A 305 -2.65 19.04 -8.49
CA ASN A 305 -1.90 17.91 -9.00
C ASN A 305 -1.44 18.12 -10.45
N ILE A 306 -2.28 18.72 -11.30
CA ILE A 306 -1.94 19.10 -12.67
C ILE A 306 -0.83 20.16 -12.66
N ILE A 307 -1.01 21.26 -11.91
CA ILE A 307 -0.02 22.34 -11.82
C ILE A 307 1.34 21.79 -11.35
N GLY A 308 1.35 20.99 -10.29
CA GLY A 308 2.60 20.40 -9.79
C GLY A 308 3.27 19.49 -10.81
N THR A 309 2.50 18.70 -11.56
CA THR A 309 3.04 17.83 -12.61
C THR A 309 3.61 18.65 -13.77
N LEU A 310 2.96 19.76 -14.14
CA LEU A 310 3.46 20.69 -15.15
C LEU A 310 4.77 21.39 -14.72
N ILE A 311 4.91 21.71 -13.43
CA ILE A 311 6.16 22.26 -12.88
C ILE A 311 7.31 21.27 -13.14
N PHE A 312 7.11 19.97 -12.86
CA PHE A 312 8.12 18.95 -13.16
C PHE A 312 8.48 18.89 -14.64
N TRP A 313 7.47 18.84 -15.51
CA TRP A 313 7.66 18.82 -16.97
C TRP A 313 8.13 20.16 -17.55
N THR A 314 8.35 21.17 -16.71
CA THR A 314 9.00 22.43 -17.09
C THR A 314 10.47 22.41 -16.68
N TRP A 315 10.76 22.24 -15.38
CA TRP A 315 12.12 22.38 -14.88
C TRP A 315 13.04 21.23 -15.31
N PHE A 316 12.53 19.99 -15.36
CA PHE A 316 13.38 18.84 -15.68
C PHE A 316 13.85 18.86 -17.14
N PRO A 317 12.96 19.05 -18.15
CA PRO A 317 13.42 19.26 -19.53
C PRO A 317 14.30 20.50 -19.71
N LEU A 318 14.04 21.59 -18.97
CA LEU A 318 14.90 22.78 -18.99
C LEU A 318 16.32 22.46 -18.50
N LEU A 319 16.45 21.76 -17.36
CA LEU A 319 17.75 21.33 -16.86
C LEU A 319 18.48 20.43 -17.87
N VAL A 320 17.77 19.45 -18.46
CA VAL A 320 18.35 18.57 -19.50
C VAL A 320 18.76 19.39 -20.74
N SER A 321 18.02 20.44 -21.09
CA SER A 321 18.35 21.28 -22.25
C SER A 321 19.67 22.06 -22.11
N CYS A 322 20.15 22.26 -20.88
CA CYS A 322 21.45 22.88 -20.60
C CYS A 322 22.65 21.98 -20.97
N LEU A 323 22.44 20.67 -21.17
CA LEU A 323 23.50 19.75 -21.59
C LEU A 323 23.89 19.98 -23.06
N PRO A 324 25.16 19.78 -23.43
CA PRO A 324 25.73 20.31 -24.66
C PRO A 324 25.25 19.61 -25.95
N ASN A 325 24.85 18.34 -25.89
CA ASN A 325 24.44 17.57 -27.07
C ASN A 325 23.37 16.50 -26.75
N TRP A 326 22.71 15.98 -27.79
CA TRP A 326 21.64 14.99 -27.65
C TRP A 326 22.05 13.65 -27.03
N PRO A 327 23.16 13.00 -27.43
CA PRO A 327 23.61 11.76 -26.79
C PRO A 327 23.76 11.89 -25.27
N GLU A 328 24.33 13.00 -24.82
CA GLU A 328 24.53 13.28 -23.40
C GLU A 328 23.23 13.56 -22.66
N ARG A 329 22.28 14.26 -23.29
CA ARG A 329 20.92 14.44 -22.74
C ARG A 329 20.22 13.11 -22.51
N VAL A 330 20.29 12.21 -23.49
CA VAL A 330 19.71 10.87 -23.38
C VAL A 330 20.42 10.07 -22.28
N ALA A 331 21.75 10.08 -22.25
CA ALA A 331 22.53 9.40 -21.23
C ALA A 331 22.20 9.93 -19.82
N PHE A 332 22.07 11.24 -19.65
CA PHE A 332 21.71 11.86 -18.36
C PHE A 332 20.35 11.38 -17.87
N VAL A 333 19.34 11.36 -18.74
CA VAL A 333 18.00 10.87 -18.38
C VAL A 333 18.04 9.37 -18.01
N LEU A 334 18.72 8.56 -18.81
CA LEU A 334 18.84 7.12 -18.57
C LEU A 334 19.60 6.82 -17.27
N VAL A 335 20.72 7.49 -16.99
CA VAL A 335 21.46 7.32 -15.73
C VAL A 335 20.60 7.72 -14.54
N SER A 336 19.90 8.86 -14.62
CA SER A 336 18.99 9.30 -13.55
C SER A 336 17.90 8.26 -13.29
N PHE A 337 17.30 7.70 -14.35
CA PHE A 337 16.27 6.67 -14.21
C PHE A 337 16.83 5.33 -13.72
N CYS A 338 18.03 4.92 -14.16
CA CYS A 338 18.69 3.70 -13.69
C CYS A 338 18.96 3.76 -12.18
N VAL A 339 19.47 4.90 -11.68
CA VAL A 339 19.74 5.06 -10.24
C VAL A 339 18.44 5.07 -9.44
N THR A 340 17.40 5.81 -9.87
CA THR A 340 16.08 5.72 -9.22
C THR A 340 15.45 4.33 -9.37
N GLY A 341 15.79 3.58 -10.42
CA GLY A 341 15.35 2.22 -10.69
C GLY A 341 15.69 1.23 -9.58
N ILE A 342 16.72 1.50 -8.78
CA ILE A 342 17.04 0.76 -7.56
C ILE A 342 15.84 0.75 -6.60
N GLN A 343 15.12 1.88 -6.49
CA GLN A 343 13.92 1.96 -5.66
C GLN A 343 12.78 1.09 -6.21
N HIS A 344 12.59 1.04 -7.54
CA HIS A 344 11.60 0.15 -8.15
C HIS A 344 11.92 -1.31 -7.86
N VAL A 345 13.20 -1.70 -7.94
CA VAL A 345 13.65 -3.03 -7.52
C VAL A 345 13.24 -3.28 -6.07
N GLN A 346 13.61 -2.39 -5.13
CA GLN A 346 13.25 -2.54 -3.70
C GLN A 346 11.75 -2.81 -3.51
N PHE A 347 10.86 -2.02 -4.11
CA PHE A 347 9.41 -2.24 -4.02
C PHE A 347 8.99 -3.64 -4.50
N THR A 348 9.49 -4.06 -5.66
CA THR A 348 9.13 -5.38 -6.22
C THR A 348 9.71 -6.54 -5.43
N LEU A 349 10.86 -6.37 -4.76
CA LEU A 349 11.44 -7.41 -3.89
C LEU A 349 10.55 -7.74 -2.69
N ASN A 350 9.77 -6.76 -2.20
CA ASN A 350 8.87 -6.98 -1.08
C ASN A 350 7.63 -7.82 -1.44
N HIS A 351 7.25 -7.90 -2.72
CA HIS A 351 5.94 -8.43 -3.13
C HIS A 351 5.97 -9.50 -4.22
N PHE A 352 6.86 -9.39 -5.22
CA PHE A 352 6.80 -10.26 -6.41
C PHE A 352 7.06 -11.74 -6.10
N ALA A 353 7.85 -12.00 -5.06
CA ALA A 353 8.13 -13.36 -4.61
C ALA A 353 7.28 -13.78 -3.40
N ALA A 354 6.44 -12.91 -2.86
CA ALA A 354 5.55 -13.22 -1.75
C ALA A 354 4.34 -14.04 -2.22
N ASN A 355 3.57 -14.59 -1.28
CA ASN A 355 2.41 -15.41 -1.63
C ASN A 355 1.34 -14.55 -2.32
N VAL A 356 0.71 -15.10 -3.36
CA VAL A 356 -0.34 -14.42 -4.13
C VAL A 356 -1.66 -15.19 -4.07
N TYR A 357 -2.77 -14.46 -4.14
CA TYR A 357 -4.11 -15.04 -4.17
C TYR A 357 -5.00 -14.38 -5.23
N VAL A 358 -6.17 -14.98 -5.47
CA VAL A 358 -7.20 -14.45 -6.37
C VAL A 358 -8.49 -14.34 -5.57
N GLY A 359 -9.22 -13.24 -5.76
CA GLY A 359 -10.47 -12.95 -5.08
C GLY A 359 -10.37 -11.74 -4.14
N PRO A 360 -11.51 -11.34 -3.54
CA PRO A 360 -11.58 -10.15 -2.70
C PRO A 360 -10.71 -10.28 -1.45
N PRO A 361 -10.13 -9.17 -0.97
CA PRO A 361 -9.48 -9.15 0.32
C PRO A 361 -10.49 -9.43 1.44
N LYS A 362 -10.03 -10.13 2.47
CA LYS A 362 -10.82 -10.43 3.65
C LYS A 362 -10.43 -9.47 4.78
N GLY A 363 -11.44 -8.92 5.47
CA GLY A 363 -11.21 -7.97 6.56
C GLY A 363 -10.87 -8.64 7.89
N ASN A 364 -11.27 -9.89 8.07
CA ASN A 364 -11.15 -10.65 9.33
C ASN A 364 -9.84 -11.43 9.49
N ASP A 365 -8.99 -11.47 8.47
CA ASP A 365 -7.66 -12.10 8.47
C ASP A 365 -6.54 -11.08 8.21
N TRP A 366 -6.78 -9.78 8.48
CA TRP A 366 -5.88 -8.66 8.17
C TRP A 366 -4.41 -8.97 8.45
N PHE A 367 -4.08 -9.38 9.68
CA PHE A 367 -2.70 -9.65 10.07
C PHE A 367 -2.08 -10.81 9.28
N GLU A 368 -2.78 -11.95 9.19
CA GLU A 368 -2.33 -13.14 8.44
C GLU A 368 -2.14 -12.82 6.96
N LYS A 369 -3.04 -12.05 6.38
CA LYS A 369 -2.93 -11.60 5.00
C LYS A 369 -1.66 -10.77 4.78
N GLN A 370 -1.43 -9.74 5.61
CA GLN A 370 -0.23 -8.91 5.45
C GLN A 370 1.05 -9.73 5.62
N THR A 371 1.07 -10.70 6.53
CA THR A 371 2.21 -11.62 6.70
C THR A 371 2.47 -12.52 5.49
N ASN A 372 1.41 -12.95 4.79
CA ASN A 372 1.54 -13.80 3.59
C ASN A 372 1.99 -13.01 2.35
N GLY A 373 1.50 -11.79 2.18
CA GLY A 373 1.72 -10.96 1.00
C GLY A 373 3.01 -10.13 0.99
N THR A 374 3.86 -10.28 2.01
CA THR A 374 4.97 -9.36 2.25
C THR A 374 6.28 -10.08 2.58
N ILE A 375 7.38 -9.57 2.02
CA ILE A 375 8.76 -9.96 2.34
C ILE A 375 9.50 -8.74 2.85
N ASP A 376 10.16 -8.86 3.99
CA ASP A 376 11.06 -7.85 4.55
C ASP A 376 12.50 -8.08 4.11
N ILE A 377 13.30 -6.99 4.15
CA ILE A 377 14.72 -7.04 3.81
C ILE A 377 15.56 -6.94 5.07
N ALA A 378 16.30 -7.99 5.40
CA ALA A 378 17.23 -7.98 6.51
C ALA A 378 18.44 -7.07 6.19
N CYS A 379 18.59 -6.00 6.97
CA CYS A 379 19.74 -5.11 6.89
C CYS A 379 20.15 -4.53 8.25
N SER A 380 21.42 -4.13 8.35
CA SER A 380 21.95 -3.33 9.44
C SER A 380 21.28 -1.95 9.52
N SER A 381 21.29 -1.33 10.69
CA SER A 381 20.68 -0.01 10.92
C SER A 381 21.30 1.11 10.09
N TYR A 382 22.59 1.04 9.76
CA TYR A 382 23.22 2.04 8.90
C TYR A 382 22.68 2.04 7.46
N MET A 383 21.94 1.00 7.04
CA MET A 383 21.29 0.92 5.72
C MET A 383 19.87 1.51 5.73
N ASP A 384 19.38 2.05 6.85
CA ASP A 384 18.02 2.62 6.94
C ASP A 384 17.80 3.77 5.96
N TRP A 385 18.83 4.58 5.69
CA TRP A 385 18.75 5.64 4.69
C TRP A 385 18.60 5.09 3.26
N PHE A 386 19.17 3.91 2.98
CA PHE A 386 19.17 3.32 1.65
C PHE A 386 17.85 2.61 1.34
N PHE A 387 17.25 1.91 2.30
CA PHE A 387 15.97 1.23 2.08
C PHE A 387 14.76 2.10 2.39
N GLY A 388 14.94 3.18 3.16
CA GLY A 388 13.90 4.17 3.37
C GLY A 388 12.61 3.61 3.97
N GLY A 389 12.68 2.55 4.79
CA GLY A 389 11.54 1.90 5.43
C GLY A 389 11.03 0.66 4.70
N LEU A 390 11.35 0.47 3.41
CA LEU A 390 10.93 -0.70 2.62
C LEU A 390 11.51 -2.02 3.10
N GLN A 391 12.54 -1.97 3.93
CA GLN A 391 13.10 -3.14 4.61
C GLN A 391 12.19 -3.70 5.71
N PHE A 392 11.17 -2.94 6.14
CA PHE A 392 10.18 -3.25 7.18
C PHE A 392 8.76 -3.18 6.59
N GLN A 393 8.56 -3.86 5.47
CA GLN A 393 7.33 -3.75 4.70
C GLN A 393 6.15 -4.39 5.45
N LEU A 394 6.37 -5.49 6.18
CA LEU A 394 5.33 -6.12 6.98
C LEU A 394 4.86 -5.20 8.09
N GLU A 395 5.79 -4.60 8.86
CA GLU A 395 5.44 -3.65 9.91
C GLU A 395 4.71 -2.42 9.35
N HIS A 396 5.12 -1.95 8.17
CA HIS A 396 4.46 -0.87 7.45
C HIS A 396 3.03 -1.26 7.04
N HIS A 397 2.81 -2.44 6.47
CA HIS A 397 1.48 -2.90 6.07
C HIS A 397 0.53 -3.09 7.26
N LEU A 398 1.07 -3.55 8.40
CA LEU A 398 0.30 -3.68 9.63
C LEU A 398 -0.02 -2.32 10.25
N PHE A 399 0.90 -1.35 10.19
CA PHE A 399 0.73 -0.04 10.79
C PHE A 399 1.10 1.10 9.82
N PRO A 400 0.36 1.34 8.73
CA PRO A 400 0.76 2.28 7.67
C PRO A 400 0.96 3.72 8.16
N ARG A 401 0.26 4.08 9.23
CA ARG A 401 0.35 5.40 9.86
C ARG A 401 1.56 5.58 10.78
N LEU A 402 2.30 4.51 11.08
CA LEU A 402 3.44 4.58 11.99
C LEU A 402 4.62 5.24 11.27
N PRO A 403 5.20 6.31 11.83
CA PRO A 403 6.38 6.94 11.25
C PRO A 403 7.54 5.96 11.09
N ARG A 404 8.24 6.02 9.94
CA ARG A 404 9.31 5.07 9.58
C ARG A 404 10.42 4.92 10.62
N CYS A 405 10.67 5.96 11.42
CA CYS A 405 11.67 5.92 12.49
C CYS A 405 11.38 4.87 13.59
N HIS A 406 10.15 4.35 13.66
CA HIS A 406 9.75 3.31 14.63
C HIS A 406 9.73 1.90 14.05
N LEU A 407 9.74 1.72 12.72
CA LEU A 407 9.55 0.39 12.12
C LEU A 407 10.60 -0.61 12.61
N ARG A 408 11.86 -0.17 12.71
CA ARG A 408 12.95 -1.00 13.23
C ARG A 408 12.75 -1.41 14.69
N SER A 409 12.19 -0.54 15.53
CA SER A 409 12.01 -0.86 16.96
C SER A 409 10.82 -1.79 17.20
N ILE A 410 9.80 -1.76 16.32
CA ILE A 410 8.64 -2.65 16.44
C ILE A 410 8.83 -4.00 15.74
N SER A 411 9.78 -4.13 14.81
CA SER A 411 9.97 -5.38 14.05
C SER A 411 10.22 -6.63 14.93
N PRO A 412 10.97 -6.57 16.06
CA PRO A 412 11.07 -7.73 16.95
C PRO A 412 9.73 -8.10 17.61
N ILE A 413 8.89 -7.11 17.91
CA ILE A 413 7.56 -7.31 18.52
C ILE A 413 6.63 -8.01 17.51
N VAL A 414 6.62 -7.54 16.27
CA VAL A 414 5.83 -8.14 15.18
C VAL A 414 6.29 -9.57 14.90
N ARG A 415 7.60 -9.81 14.88
CA ARG A 415 8.18 -11.14 14.69
C ARG A 415 7.76 -12.14 15.77
N GLU A 416 7.79 -11.74 17.05
CA GLU A 416 7.34 -12.61 18.14
C GLU A 416 5.84 -12.89 18.08
N LEU A 417 5.02 -11.92 17.65
CA LEU A 417 3.59 -12.14 17.44
C LEU A 417 3.33 -13.13 16.29
N CYS A 418 4.06 -13.00 15.17
CA CYS A 418 3.98 -13.96 14.07
C CYS A 418 4.35 -15.37 14.53
N LYS A 419 5.44 -15.50 15.28
CA LYS A 419 5.90 -16.78 15.85
C LYS A 419 4.86 -17.38 16.79
N LYS A 420 4.23 -16.58 17.66
CA LYS A 420 3.20 -17.04 18.60
C LYS A 420 2.00 -17.68 17.87
N HIS A 421 1.59 -17.10 16.75
CA HIS A 421 0.41 -17.54 15.97
C HIS A 421 0.75 -18.42 14.78
N ASN A 422 2.01 -18.88 14.66
CA ASN A 422 2.48 -19.69 13.54
C ASN A 422 2.22 -19.04 12.17
N LEU A 423 2.40 -17.72 12.09
CA LEU A 423 2.27 -16.92 10.88
C LEU A 423 3.66 -16.66 10.25
N PRO A 424 3.74 -16.54 8.91
CA PRO A 424 5.00 -16.28 8.24
C PRO A 424 5.57 -14.91 8.63
N TYR A 425 6.88 -14.86 8.92
CA TYR A 425 7.64 -13.62 9.01
C TYR A 425 8.87 -13.79 8.11
N ILE A 426 8.75 -13.36 6.84
CA ILE A 426 9.80 -13.58 5.85
C ILE A 426 10.71 -12.35 5.84
N SER A 427 11.89 -12.48 6.43
CA SER A 427 12.91 -11.42 6.40
C SER A 427 14.24 -12.02 5.91
N ILE A 428 14.66 -11.60 4.72
CA ILE A 428 15.79 -12.21 4.00
C ILE A 428 16.78 -11.14 3.53
N SER A 429 18.01 -11.53 3.20
CA SER A 429 19.00 -10.56 2.73
C SER A 429 18.56 -9.91 1.42
N PHE A 430 19.08 -8.71 1.12
CA PHE A 430 18.82 -8.04 -0.15
C PHE A 430 19.23 -8.89 -1.36
N TYR A 431 20.30 -9.68 -1.22
CA TYR A 431 20.74 -10.62 -2.26
C TYR A 431 19.72 -11.75 -2.46
N ASP A 432 19.30 -12.41 -1.38
CA ASP A 432 18.36 -13.52 -1.45
C ASP A 432 17.00 -13.09 -2.01
N ALA A 433 16.54 -11.88 -1.67
CA ALA A 433 15.32 -11.31 -2.22
C ALA A 433 15.41 -11.15 -3.75
N ASN A 434 16.53 -10.62 -4.27
CA ASN A 434 16.75 -10.55 -5.73
C ASN A 434 16.75 -11.94 -6.37
N VAL A 435 17.43 -12.92 -5.77
CA VAL A 435 17.46 -14.30 -6.26
C VAL A 435 16.06 -14.90 -6.28
N MET A 436 15.27 -14.68 -5.23
CA MET A 436 13.90 -15.19 -5.12
C MET A 436 12.97 -14.56 -6.16
N THR A 437 13.00 -13.24 -6.31
CA THR A 437 12.21 -12.54 -7.34
C THR A 437 12.57 -13.00 -8.75
N LEU A 438 13.85 -13.11 -9.09
CA LEU A 438 14.27 -13.61 -10.40
C LEU A 438 13.85 -15.07 -10.64
N LYS A 439 13.89 -15.92 -9.60
CA LYS A 439 13.37 -17.29 -9.69
C LYS A 439 11.86 -17.31 -9.95
N THR A 440 11.07 -16.52 -9.23
CA THR A 440 9.62 -16.41 -9.44
C THR A 440 9.30 -15.98 -10.86
N LEU A 441 9.95 -14.91 -11.33
CA LEU A 441 9.78 -14.40 -12.70
C LEU A 441 10.23 -15.44 -13.74
N ARG A 442 11.32 -16.16 -13.50
CA ARG A 442 11.81 -17.22 -14.40
C ARG A 442 10.84 -18.40 -14.46
N THR A 443 10.29 -18.83 -13.34
CA THR A 443 9.31 -19.93 -13.29
C THR A 443 8.08 -19.59 -14.13
N ALA A 444 7.51 -18.40 -13.94
CA ALA A 444 6.40 -17.93 -14.77
C ALA A 444 6.80 -17.80 -16.25
N ALA A 445 8.03 -17.34 -16.55
CA ALA A 445 8.52 -17.24 -17.92
C ALA A 445 8.62 -18.60 -18.62
N LEU A 446 9.09 -19.64 -17.92
CA LEU A 446 9.17 -21.00 -18.47
C LEU A 446 7.78 -21.59 -18.71
N GLN A 447 6.86 -21.43 -17.74
CA GLN A 447 5.47 -21.86 -17.91
C GLN A 447 4.78 -21.14 -19.08
N ALA A 448 5.05 -19.85 -19.31
CA ALA A 448 4.53 -19.11 -20.45
C ALA A 448 5.02 -19.67 -21.80
N ARG A 449 6.26 -20.18 -21.87
CA ARG A 449 6.80 -20.84 -23.06
C ARG A 449 6.17 -22.21 -23.27
N ASP A 450 5.98 -22.96 -22.19
CA ASP A 450 5.46 -24.34 -22.24
C ASP A 450 3.98 -24.39 -22.67
N ILE A 451 3.20 -23.30 -22.51
CA ILE A 451 1.85 -23.19 -23.10
C ILE A 451 1.85 -23.45 -24.62
N THR A 452 2.96 -23.15 -25.31
CA THR A 452 3.10 -23.41 -26.76
C THR A 452 3.49 -24.86 -27.09
N ASN A 453 3.95 -25.62 -26.10
CA ASN A 453 4.42 -26.99 -26.26
C ASN A 453 3.84 -27.85 -25.12
N PRO A 454 2.52 -28.14 -25.14
CA PRO A 454 1.92 -29.02 -24.17
C PRO A 454 2.53 -30.41 -24.39
N ALA A 455 3.56 -30.75 -23.63
CA ALA A 455 3.94 -32.15 -23.46
C ALA A 455 2.64 -32.88 -23.10
N PRO A 456 2.34 -34.03 -23.74
CA PRO A 456 1.10 -34.74 -23.47
C PRO A 456 1.04 -34.94 -21.96
N GLN A 457 0.01 -34.35 -21.33
CA GLN A 457 -0.26 -34.50 -19.90
C GLN A 457 -0.44 -35.99 -19.65
N ASN A 458 0.65 -36.66 -19.28
CA ASN A 458 0.60 -38.04 -18.85
C ASN A 458 -0.23 -38.03 -17.57
N LEU A 459 -1.38 -38.69 -17.59
CA LEU A 459 -2.28 -38.92 -16.43
C LEU A 459 -1.53 -39.37 -15.16
N VAL A 460 -0.34 -39.94 -15.34
CA VAL A 460 0.59 -40.29 -14.26
C VAL A 460 1.09 -39.06 -13.48
N TRP A 461 1.37 -37.92 -14.13
CA TRP A 461 1.85 -36.71 -13.46
C TRP A 461 0.78 -36.08 -12.56
N GLU A 462 -0.49 -36.05 -13.00
CA GLU A 462 -1.61 -35.59 -12.15
C GLU A 462 -1.86 -36.53 -10.98
N ALA A 463 -1.72 -37.86 -11.18
CA ALA A 463 -1.83 -38.84 -10.10
C ALA A 463 -0.73 -38.70 -9.04
N PHE A 464 0.48 -38.26 -9.42
CA PHE A 464 1.58 -38.03 -8.46
C PHE A 464 1.50 -36.69 -7.73
N ASN A 465 0.78 -35.70 -8.27
CA ASN A 465 0.68 -34.35 -7.67
C ASN A 465 -0.70 -34.05 -7.04
N THR A 466 -1.56 -35.06 -6.94
CA THR A 466 -2.84 -35.01 -6.21
C THR A 466 -2.72 -35.71 -4.86
N HIS A 467 -1.84 -35.24 -3.97
CA HIS A 467 -1.86 -35.65 -2.56
C HIS A 467 -1.86 -34.42 -1.64
N GLY A 468 -2.98 -34.26 -0.93
CA GLY A 468 -3.07 -33.76 0.46
C GLY A 468 -2.91 -32.26 0.68
#